data_AF-A0A955VDL0-F1
#
_entry.id   AF-A0A955VDL0-F1
#
_cell.length_a   1.000
_cell.length_b   1.000
_cell.length_c   1.000
_cell.angle_alpha   90.00
_cell.angle_beta   90.00
_cell.angle_gamma   90.00
#
_symmetry.space_group_name_H-M   'P 1'
#
loop_
_entity.id
_entity.type
_entity.pdbx_description
1 polymer ?
#
loop_
_entity_poly.entity_id
_entity_poly.type
_entity_poly.pdbx_seq_one_letter_code
_entity_poly.pdbx_strand_id
1 'polypeptide(L)'
;MSEPAARDPRALQVFVFRLEGERTVLLAELGRVPGVEARLEAVDAHLEAAIAALGEAGVAYPAHAVAHRYGFSEGDYLLLQLGLLPWHGPEAVRRATTALGEAAAQARVSHAAALLVPGADDWRAVRRQIATLPIVVERLVSLAPIEGEDAGDAVIVVGQALRELLGLDEIAA
;
A
#
# COMPACT_ATOMS: atom_id res chain seq x y z
N MET A 1 -5.32 -19.35 -2.66
CA MET A 1 -5.05 -18.69 -3.96
C MET A 1 -4.17 -19.63 -4.74
N SER A 2 -4.47 -19.91 -6.01
CA SER A 2 -3.63 -20.77 -6.85
C SER A 2 -2.50 -19.94 -7.45
N GLU A 3 -1.26 -20.39 -7.31
CA GLU A 3 -0.08 -19.78 -7.92
C GLU A 3 -0.21 -19.83 -9.46
N PRO A 4 0.01 -18.73 -10.18
CA PRO A 4 -0.05 -18.75 -11.64
C PRO A 4 1.04 -19.66 -12.20
N ALA A 5 0.75 -20.36 -13.30
CA ALA A 5 1.77 -21.14 -14.01
C ALA A 5 2.96 -20.22 -14.37
N ALA A 6 4.17 -20.65 -13.98
CA ALA A 6 5.42 -19.89 -13.94
C ALA A 6 5.98 -19.35 -15.29
N ARG A 7 5.13 -18.95 -16.25
CA ARG A 7 5.56 -18.60 -17.61
C ARG A 7 5.04 -17.27 -18.16
N ASP A 8 4.05 -16.64 -17.52
CA ASP A 8 3.59 -15.31 -17.92
C ASP A 8 4.00 -14.24 -16.87
N PRO A 9 5.01 -13.40 -17.17
CA PRO A 9 5.45 -12.35 -16.28
C PRO A 9 4.34 -11.36 -15.91
N ARG A 10 3.36 -11.11 -16.81
CA ARG A 10 2.25 -10.20 -16.51
C ARG A 10 1.32 -10.80 -15.47
N ALA A 11 0.98 -12.08 -15.60
CA ALA A 11 0.19 -12.79 -14.60
C ALA A 11 0.87 -12.82 -13.22
N LEU A 12 2.21 -12.99 -13.19
CA LEU A 12 2.99 -12.92 -11.95
C LEU A 12 2.99 -11.52 -11.34
N GLN A 13 3.12 -10.45 -12.13
CA GLN A 13 3.01 -9.08 -11.63
C GLN A 13 1.64 -8.80 -10.99
N VAL A 14 0.55 -9.24 -11.63
CA VAL A 14 -0.81 -9.10 -11.07
C VAL A 14 -0.96 -9.91 -9.77
N PHE A 15 -0.33 -11.09 -9.69
CA PHE A 15 -0.34 -11.89 -8.48
C PHE A 15 0.42 -11.22 -7.33
N VAL A 16 1.62 -10.70 -7.57
CA VAL A 16 2.39 -9.90 -6.61
C VAL A 16 1.59 -8.68 -6.15
N PHE A 17 0.96 -7.97 -7.09
CA PHE A 17 0.09 -6.84 -6.76
C PHE A 17 -1.01 -7.26 -5.78
N ARG A 18 -1.74 -8.35 -6.05
CA ARG A 18 -2.80 -8.85 -5.15
C ARG A 18 -2.27 -9.21 -3.76
N LEU A 19 -1.10 -9.85 -3.68
CA LEU A 19 -0.46 -10.21 -2.42
C LEU A 19 -0.06 -8.96 -1.61
N GLU A 20 0.47 -7.93 -2.25
CA GLU A 20 0.78 -6.64 -1.61
C GLU A 20 -0.49 -5.99 -1.02
N GLY A 21 -1.61 -6.07 -1.74
CA GLY A 21 -2.91 -5.61 -1.23
C GLY A 21 -3.37 -6.37 0.01
N GLU A 22 -3.29 -7.70 -0.03
CA GLU A 22 -3.64 -8.54 1.13
C GLU A 22 -2.73 -8.26 2.32
N ARG A 23 -1.42 -8.18 2.09
CA ARG A 23 -0.40 -7.83 3.08
C ARG A 23 -0.71 -6.48 3.74
N THR A 24 -1.07 -5.48 2.96
CA THR A 24 -1.43 -4.14 3.46
C THR A 24 -2.64 -4.18 4.40
N VAL A 25 -3.67 -4.93 4.04
CA VAL A 25 -4.85 -5.12 4.91
C VAL A 25 -4.46 -5.85 6.19
N LEU A 26 -3.62 -6.88 6.11
CA LEU A 26 -3.17 -7.63 7.29
C LEU A 26 -2.30 -6.77 8.21
N LEU A 27 -1.43 -5.91 7.67
CA LEU A 27 -0.67 -4.94 8.47
C LEU A 27 -1.59 -3.97 9.22
N ALA A 28 -2.67 -3.51 8.59
CA ALA A 28 -3.69 -2.71 9.24
C ALA A 28 -4.40 -3.46 10.38
N GLU A 29 -4.68 -4.75 10.19
CA GLU A 29 -5.36 -5.61 11.16
C GLU A 29 -4.42 -6.15 12.28
N LEU A 30 -3.10 -6.09 12.10
CA LEU A 30 -2.11 -6.66 13.01
C LEU A 30 -2.21 -6.08 14.43
N GLY A 31 -2.27 -6.95 15.43
CA GLY A 31 -2.48 -6.57 16.84
C GLY A 31 -3.90 -6.08 17.17
N ARG A 32 -4.81 -6.07 16.19
CA ARG A 32 -6.20 -5.59 16.32
C ARG A 32 -7.23 -6.70 16.04
N VAL A 33 -6.90 -7.62 15.15
CA VAL A 33 -7.73 -8.78 14.80
C VAL A 33 -6.98 -10.08 15.13
N PRO A 34 -7.61 -11.05 15.82
CA PRO A 34 -6.95 -12.31 16.17
C PRO A 34 -6.53 -13.13 14.94
N GLY A 35 -5.34 -13.75 15.01
CA GLY A 35 -4.85 -14.69 13.99
C GLY A 35 -4.33 -14.04 12.71
N VAL A 36 -4.11 -12.72 12.73
CA VAL A 36 -3.54 -11.97 11.61
C VAL A 36 -2.07 -12.30 11.40
N GLU A 37 -1.32 -12.57 12.47
CA GLU A 37 0.11 -12.85 12.44
C GLU A 37 0.44 -14.03 11.50
N ALA A 38 -0.25 -15.15 11.70
CA ALA A 38 -0.03 -16.36 10.88
C ALA A 38 -0.47 -16.16 9.42
N ARG A 39 -1.49 -15.33 9.18
CA ARG A 39 -1.93 -14.99 7.81
C ARG A 39 -0.92 -14.07 7.13
N LEU A 40 -0.38 -13.10 7.86
CA LEU A 40 0.64 -12.18 7.35
C LEU A 40 1.91 -12.95 6.99
N GLU A 41 2.38 -13.85 7.85
CA GLU A 41 3.52 -14.72 7.57
C GLU A 41 3.32 -15.56 6.30
N ALA A 42 2.13 -16.15 6.12
CA ALA A 42 1.81 -16.91 4.92
C ALA A 42 1.78 -16.05 3.65
N VAL A 43 1.29 -14.81 3.75
CA VAL A 43 1.27 -13.86 2.62
C VAL A 43 2.69 -13.39 2.28
N ASP A 44 3.51 -13.08 3.28
CA ASP A 44 4.91 -12.68 3.09
C ASP A 44 5.72 -13.79 2.41
N ALA A 45 5.53 -15.05 2.81
CA ALA A 45 6.19 -16.19 2.15
C ALA A 45 5.78 -16.35 0.68
N HIS A 46 4.50 -16.17 0.35
CA HIS A 46 4.04 -16.19 -1.04
C HIS A 46 4.57 -14.99 -1.84
N LEU A 47 4.68 -13.83 -1.20
CA LEU A 47 5.17 -12.61 -1.83
C LEU A 47 6.66 -12.75 -2.19
N GLU A 48 7.47 -13.26 -1.26
CA GLU A 48 8.89 -13.56 -1.49
C GLU A 48 9.08 -14.51 -2.68
N ALA A 49 8.35 -15.63 -2.69
CA ALA A 49 8.41 -16.60 -3.78
C ALA A 49 8.00 -15.98 -5.13
N ALA A 50 6.92 -15.20 -5.16
CA ALA A 50 6.43 -14.57 -6.39
C ALA A 50 7.38 -13.49 -6.94
N ILE A 51 8.03 -12.73 -6.06
CA ILE A 51 9.07 -11.76 -6.45
C ILE A 51 10.31 -12.47 -6.99
N ALA A 52 10.74 -13.57 -6.35
CA ALA A 52 11.85 -14.37 -6.85
C ALA A 52 11.56 -14.91 -8.26
N ALA A 53 10.34 -15.44 -8.49
CA ALA A 53 9.91 -15.91 -9.80
C ALA A 53 9.90 -14.80 -10.88
N LEU A 54 9.49 -13.57 -10.52
CA LEU A 54 9.61 -12.42 -11.41
C LEU A 54 11.09 -12.13 -11.76
N GLY A 55 11.97 -12.18 -10.77
CA GLY A 55 13.41 -12.03 -10.94
C GLY A 55 14.02 -13.07 -11.89
N GLU A 56 13.64 -14.34 -11.75
CA GLU A 56 14.04 -15.42 -12.66
C GLU A 56 13.54 -15.21 -14.10
N ALA A 57 12.36 -14.60 -14.25
CA ALA A 57 11.81 -14.20 -15.55
C ALA A 57 12.45 -12.93 -16.14
N GLY A 58 13.42 -12.31 -15.44
CA GLY A 58 14.09 -11.08 -15.88
C GLY A 58 13.23 -9.82 -15.77
N VAL A 59 12.16 -9.86 -14.98
CA VAL A 59 11.20 -8.77 -14.82
C VAL A 59 11.21 -8.28 -13.38
N ALA A 60 11.42 -6.98 -13.17
CA ALA A 60 11.26 -6.39 -11.85
C ALA A 60 9.78 -6.06 -11.58
N TYR A 61 9.34 -6.23 -10.33
CA TYR A 61 8.05 -5.68 -9.90
C TYR A 61 8.14 -4.14 -9.82
N PRO A 62 7.27 -3.37 -10.51
CA PRO A 62 7.50 -1.93 -10.67
C PRO A 62 7.49 -1.12 -9.37
N ALA A 63 6.65 -1.47 -8.39
CA ALA A 63 6.62 -0.76 -7.10
C ALA A 63 7.97 -0.89 -6.36
N HIS A 64 8.57 -2.09 -6.38
CA HIS A 64 9.86 -2.35 -5.74
C HIS A 64 11.00 -1.66 -6.50
N ALA A 65 10.94 -1.65 -7.83
CA ALA A 65 11.91 -0.93 -8.65
C ALA A 65 11.89 0.59 -8.39
N VAL A 66 10.70 1.18 -8.23
CA VAL A 66 10.55 2.58 -7.82
C VAL A 66 11.10 2.80 -6.41
N ALA A 67 10.70 1.96 -5.46
CA ALA A 67 11.15 2.08 -4.07
C ALA A 67 12.68 2.05 -3.96
N HIS A 68 13.32 1.10 -4.66
CA HIS A 68 14.77 1.00 -4.72
C HIS A 68 15.42 2.23 -5.37
N ARG A 69 14.87 2.71 -6.50
CA ARG A 69 15.41 3.88 -7.22
C ARG A 69 15.42 5.15 -6.37
N TYR A 70 14.39 5.36 -5.58
CA TYR A 70 14.23 6.56 -4.76
C TYR A 70 14.68 6.38 -3.30
N GLY A 71 15.22 5.22 -2.94
CA GLY A 71 15.68 4.93 -1.58
C GLY A 71 14.57 5.01 -0.53
N PHE A 72 13.39 4.50 -0.88
CA PHE A 72 12.21 4.54 -0.02
C PHE A 72 12.44 3.81 1.31
N SER A 73 12.04 4.47 2.40
CA SER A 73 11.93 3.85 3.72
C SER A 73 10.71 2.93 3.81
N GLU A 74 10.60 2.17 4.90
CA GLU A 74 9.37 1.42 5.22
C GLU A 74 8.15 2.35 5.27
N GLY A 75 8.33 3.59 5.74
CA GLY A 75 7.24 4.56 5.81
C GLY A 75 6.78 5.05 4.44
N ASP A 76 7.70 5.25 3.50
CA ASP A 76 7.37 5.53 2.11
C ASP A 76 6.57 4.38 1.49
N TYR A 77 7.01 3.15 1.74
CA TYR A 77 6.39 1.96 1.17
C TYR A 77 4.98 1.72 1.73
N LEU A 78 4.77 1.94 3.03
CA LEU A 78 3.45 1.89 3.65
C LEU A 78 2.49 2.93 3.07
N LEU A 79 2.97 4.16 2.81
CA LEU A 79 2.17 5.18 2.15
C LEU A 79 1.74 4.76 0.74
N LEU A 80 2.67 4.17 -0.03
CA LEU A 80 2.38 3.64 -1.36
C LEU A 80 1.28 2.57 -1.28
N GLN A 81 1.49 1.58 -0.41
CA GLN A 81 0.58 0.46 -0.19
C GLN A 81 -0.84 0.92 0.16
N LEU A 82 -0.96 1.84 1.11
CA LEU A 82 -2.25 2.44 1.48
C LEU A 82 -2.91 3.18 0.30
N GLY A 83 -2.12 3.92 -0.47
CA GLY A 83 -2.59 4.62 -1.66
C GLY A 83 -3.07 3.68 -2.77
N LEU A 84 -2.55 2.45 -2.84
CA LEU A 84 -2.90 1.44 -3.85
C LEU A 84 -4.14 0.61 -3.49
N LEU A 85 -4.61 0.64 -2.23
CA LEU A 85 -5.80 -0.09 -1.79
C LEU A 85 -7.05 0.07 -2.67
N PRO A 86 -7.36 1.23 -3.27
CA PRO A 86 -8.52 1.37 -4.16
C PRO A 86 -8.53 0.38 -5.33
N TRP A 87 -7.35 0.00 -5.85
CA TRP A 87 -7.21 -0.98 -6.95
C TRP A 87 -7.27 -2.43 -6.48
N HIS A 88 -7.25 -2.68 -5.17
CA HIS A 88 -7.58 -3.99 -4.58
C HIS A 88 -9.09 -4.14 -4.31
N GLY A 89 -9.86 -3.08 -4.55
CA GLY A 89 -11.31 -3.05 -4.44
C GLY A 89 -11.82 -2.41 -3.14
N PRO A 90 -13.11 -2.01 -3.10
CA PRO A 90 -13.67 -1.25 -1.97
C PRO A 90 -13.60 -2.00 -0.63
N GLU A 91 -13.63 -3.34 -0.65
CA GLU A 91 -13.54 -4.12 0.58
C GLU A 91 -12.14 -4.05 1.23
N ALA A 92 -11.08 -4.03 0.43
CA ALA A 92 -9.72 -3.90 0.97
C ALA A 92 -9.56 -2.55 1.69
N VAL A 93 -10.07 -1.47 1.08
CA VAL A 93 -10.07 -0.13 1.69
C VAL A 93 -10.88 -0.13 2.98
N ARG A 94 -12.11 -0.66 2.95
CA ARG A 94 -12.99 -0.70 4.13
C ARG A 94 -12.36 -1.47 5.29
N ARG A 95 -11.82 -2.67 5.04
CA ARG A 95 -11.17 -3.49 6.07
C ARG A 95 -9.98 -2.77 6.69
N ALA A 96 -9.09 -2.25 5.85
CA ALA A 96 -7.89 -1.57 6.33
C ALA A 96 -8.22 -0.31 7.15
N THR A 97 -9.08 0.57 6.63
CA THR A 97 -9.45 1.82 7.30
C THR A 97 -10.20 1.58 8.61
N THR A 98 -11.15 0.62 8.62
CA THR A 98 -11.86 0.22 9.84
C THR A 98 -10.92 -0.26 10.92
N ALA A 99 -9.92 -1.09 10.57
CA ALA A 99 -8.93 -1.56 11.54
C ALA A 99 -8.06 -0.41 12.08
N LEU A 100 -7.79 0.62 11.25
CA LEU A 100 -6.93 1.74 11.62
C LEU A 100 -7.65 2.87 12.36
N GLY A 101 -8.96 2.80 12.53
CA GLY A 101 -9.72 3.67 13.43
C GLY A 101 -11.14 3.96 12.96
N GLU A 102 -11.31 4.27 11.68
CA GLU A 102 -12.63 4.59 11.11
C GLU A 102 -12.80 4.05 9.69
N ALA A 103 -14.00 3.57 9.37
CA ALA A 103 -14.30 3.13 8.02
C ALA A 103 -14.32 4.34 7.08
N ALA A 104 -13.49 4.32 6.04
CA ALA A 104 -13.43 5.38 5.04
C ALA A 104 -13.44 4.81 3.62
N ALA A 105 -13.89 5.64 2.67
CA ALA A 105 -13.87 5.29 1.25
C ALA A 105 -12.46 5.28 0.64
N GLN A 106 -11.49 5.91 1.32
CA GLN A 106 -10.10 6.04 0.88
C GLN A 106 -9.17 6.05 2.10
N ALA A 107 -7.92 5.62 1.91
CA ALA A 107 -6.89 5.75 2.93
C ALA A 107 -6.55 7.23 3.17
N ARG A 108 -6.29 7.57 4.44
CA ARG A 108 -6.08 8.93 4.93
C ARG A 108 -4.74 9.03 5.64
N VAL A 109 -4.23 10.24 5.84
CA VAL A 109 -2.97 10.46 6.57
C VAL A 109 -3.08 9.98 8.02
N SER A 110 -4.24 10.14 8.65
CA SER A 110 -4.54 9.57 9.98
C SER A 110 -4.34 8.04 10.02
N HIS A 111 -4.80 7.32 8.99
CA HIS A 111 -4.60 5.87 8.86
C HIS A 111 -3.12 5.50 8.71
N ALA A 112 -2.37 6.25 7.90
CA ALA A 112 -0.91 6.05 7.80
C ALA A 112 -0.21 6.34 9.13
N ALA A 113 -0.61 7.38 9.85
CA ALA A 113 -0.06 7.71 11.16
C ALA A 113 -0.28 6.57 12.17
N ALA A 114 -1.44 5.93 12.16
CA ALA A 114 -1.75 4.78 13.03
C ALA A 114 -0.86 3.55 12.76
N LEU A 115 -0.29 3.42 11.55
CA LEU A 115 0.69 2.38 11.21
C LEU A 115 2.13 2.80 11.53
N LEU A 116 2.51 4.03 11.18
CA LEU A 116 3.89 4.51 11.30
C LEU A 116 4.28 4.82 12.74
N VAL A 117 3.34 5.30 13.54
CA VAL A 117 3.58 5.68 14.93
C VAL A 117 2.41 5.16 15.80
N PRO A 118 2.36 3.85 16.09
CA PRO A 118 1.31 3.27 16.92
C PRO A 118 1.22 3.98 18.28
N GLY A 119 0.02 4.42 18.66
CA GLY A 119 -0.22 5.13 19.92
C GLY A 119 0.07 6.64 19.90
N ALA A 120 0.34 7.23 18.74
CA ALA A 120 0.44 8.68 18.62
C ALA A 120 -0.94 9.35 18.70
N ASP A 121 -1.18 10.13 19.75
CA ASP A 121 -2.39 10.93 19.90
C ASP A 121 -2.39 12.20 19.01
N ASP A 122 -1.21 12.69 18.61
CA ASP A 122 -1.05 13.86 17.72
C ASP A 122 -0.65 13.46 16.30
N TRP A 123 -1.60 12.90 15.56
CA TRP A 123 -1.39 12.58 14.15
C TRP A 123 -1.12 13.83 13.28
N ARG A 124 -1.42 15.06 13.73
CA ARG A 124 -1.07 16.29 12.98
C ARG A 124 0.43 16.53 12.99
N ALA A 125 1.12 16.18 14.06
CA ALA A 125 2.59 16.17 14.09
C ALA A 125 3.15 15.11 13.14
N VAL A 126 2.58 13.90 13.15
CA VAL A 126 2.96 12.81 12.24
C VAL A 126 2.73 13.19 10.78
N ARG A 127 1.64 13.91 10.46
CA ARG A 127 1.38 14.44 9.11
C ARG A 127 2.53 15.30 8.58
N ARG A 128 3.13 16.15 9.42
CA ARG A 128 4.28 16.97 8.99
C ARG A 128 5.49 16.10 8.63
N GLN A 129 5.71 15.02 9.38
CA GLN A 129 6.77 14.05 9.07
C GLN A 129 6.46 13.28 7.78
N ILE A 130 5.21 12.81 7.62
CA ILE A 130 4.74 12.15 6.40
C ILE A 130 4.93 13.05 5.17
N ALA A 131 4.63 14.35 5.29
CA ALA A 131 4.81 15.30 4.19
C ALA A 131 6.29 15.50 3.77
N THR A 132 7.24 15.08 4.61
CA THR A 132 8.68 15.11 4.29
C THR A 132 9.22 13.79 3.74
N LEU A 133 8.39 12.75 3.67
CA LEU A 133 8.80 11.47 3.11
C LEU A 133 9.11 11.61 1.60
N PRO A 134 10.19 10.99 1.10
CA PRO A 134 10.56 11.00 -0.31
C PRO A 134 9.40 10.72 -1.26
N ILE A 135 8.53 9.75 -0.96
CA ILE A 135 7.39 9.41 -1.82
C ILE A 135 6.42 10.59 -2.03
N VAL A 136 6.30 11.48 -1.03
CA VAL A 136 5.46 12.68 -1.10
C VAL A 136 6.20 13.83 -1.77
N VAL A 137 7.47 14.06 -1.40
CA VAL A 137 8.32 15.12 -1.97
C VAL A 137 8.49 14.95 -3.48
N GLU A 138 8.73 13.72 -3.92
CA GLU A 138 8.87 13.34 -5.34
C GLU A 138 7.52 13.24 -6.07
N ARG A 139 6.40 13.52 -5.39
CA ARG A 139 5.02 13.51 -5.93
C ARG A 139 4.58 12.17 -6.52
N LEU A 140 5.16 11.08 -6.06
CA LEU A 140 4.72 9.72 -6.39
C LEU A 140 3.41 9.39 -5.66
N VAL A 141 3.24 9.97 -4.47
CA VAL A 141 1.98 10.07 -3.74
C VAL A 141 1.70 11.55 -3.42
N SER A 142 0.45 11.96 -3.45
CA SER A 142 0.00 13.27 -3.00
C SER A 142 -0.98 13.16 -1.83
N LEU A 143 -1.03 14.21 -1.01
CA LEU A 143 -1.93 14.33 0.13
C LEU A 143 -3.04 15.32 -0.24
N ALA A 144 -4.17 14.81 -0.70
CA ALA A 144 -5.29 15.63 -1.17
C ALA A 144 -6.20 16.03 0.01
N PRO A 145 -6.58 17.31 0.14
CA PRO A 145 -7.49 17.74 1.19
C PRO A 145 -8.86 17.05 1.06
N ILE A 146 -9.51 16.79 2.19
CA ILE A 146 -10.88 16.26 2.24
C ILE A 146 -11.84 17.46 2.21
N GLU A 147 -12.74 17.50 1.23
CA GLU A 147 -13.75 18.56 1.15
C GLU A 147 -14.70 18.51 2.36
N GLY A 148 -14.91 19.65 3.01
CA GLY A 148 -15.88 19.78 4.11
C GLY A 148 -15.38 19.29 5.49
N GLU A 149 -14.15 18.79 5.60
CA GLU A 149 -13.53 18.47 6.89
C GLU A 149 -12.58 19.59 7.35
N ASP A 150 -12.57 19.87 8.66
CA ASP A 150 -11.73 20.90 9.26
C ASP A 150 -10.24 20.59 9.03
N ALA A 151 -9.56 21.55 8.39
CA ALA A 151 -8.18 21.50 7.89
C ALA A 151 -7.22 20.68 8.77
N GLY A 152 -7.03 19.41 8.40
CA GLY A 152 -6.15 18.55 9.17
C GLY A 152 -5.75 17.31 8.40
N ASP A 153 -6.73 16.51 8.01
CA ASP A 153 -6.51 15.20 7.40
C ASP A 153 -6.56 15.30 5.88
N ALA A 154 -5.95 14.33 5.22
CA ALA A 154 -5.82 14.30 3.77
C ALA A 154 -5.92 12.88 3.26
N VAL A 155 -6.52 12.72 2.08
CA VAL A 155 -6.53 11.47 1.34
C VAL A 155 -5.15 11.21 0.76
N ILE A 156 -4.70 9.97 0.85
CA ILE A 156 -3.49 9.49 0.20
C ILE A 156 -3.84 9.12 -1.24
N VAL A 157 -3.25 9.80 -2.22
CA VAL A 157 -3.55 9.62 -3.65
C VAL A 157 -2.29 9.23 -4.41
N VAL A 158 -2.35 8.14 -5.16
CA VAL A 158 -1.23 7.71 -6.01
C VAL A 158 -1.15 8.59 -7.27
N GLY A 159 0.05 9.10 -7.56
CA GLY A 159 0.32 9.92 -8.74
C GLY A 159 0.10 9.16 -10.04
N GLN A 160 -0.33 9.85 -11.10
CA GLN A 160 -0.66 9.24 -12.39
C GLN A 160 0.50 8.41 -12.98
N ALA A 161 1.73 8.96 -12.95
CA ALA A 161 2.90 8.26 -13.47
C ALA A 161 3.15 6.90 -12.80
N LEU A 162 2.85 6.79 -11.49
CA LEU A 162 3.01 5.53 -10.77
C LEU A 162 1.90 4.53 -11.11
N ARG A 163 0.67 5.02 -11.36
CA ARG A 163 -0.45 4.19 -11.82
C ARG A 163 -0.18 3.59 -13.20
N GLU A 164 0.31 4.41 -14.13
CA GLU A 164 0.70 3.98 -15.47
C GLU A 164 1.84 2.96 -15.42
N LEU A 165 2.87 3.22 -14.60
CA LEU A 165 4.00 2.31 -14.44
C LEU A 165 3.59 0.95 -13.85
N LEU A 166 2.64 0.94 -12.92
CA LEU A 166 2.09 -0.28 -12.34
C LEU A 166 1.06 -0.96 -13.27
N GLY A 167 0.67 -0.30 -14.37
CA GLY A 167 -0.38 -0.77 -15.27
C GLY A 167 -1.72 -0.93 -14.56
N LEU A 168 -2.03 -0.07 -13.58
CA LEU A 168 -3.22 -0.21 -12.73
C LEU A 168 -4.52 -0.02 -13.51
N ASP A 169 -4.49 0.82 -14.54
CA ASP A 169 -5.65 1.07 -15.41
C ASP A 169 -6.04 -0.18 -16.22
N GLU A 170 -5.10 -1.11 -16.42
CA GLU A 170 -5.36 -2.42 -17.04
C GLU A 170 -5.75 -3.49 -16.01
N ILE A 171 -5.33 -3.32 -14.75
CA ILE A 171 -5.60 -4.28 -13.66
C ILE A 171 -6.99 -4.08 -13.06
N ALA A 172 -7.51 -2.84 -13.08
CA ALA A 172 -8.83 -2.49 -12.55
C ALA A 172 -9.96 -2.48 -13.60
N ALA A 173 -9.65 -2.72 -14.88
CA ALA A 173 -10.62 -2.92 -15.96
C ALA A 173 -11.13 -4.36 -16.00
#